data_AF-A0A6A5XLJ2-F1
#
_entry.id   AF-A0A6A5XLJ2-F1
#
_cell.length_a   1.000
_cell.length_b   1.000
_cell.length_c   1.000
_cell.angle_alpha   90.00
_cell.angle_beta   90.00
_cell.angle_gamma   90.00
#
_symmetry.space_group_name_H-M   'P 1'
#
loop_
_entity.id
_entity.type
_entity.pdbx_description
1 polymer ?
#
loop_
_entity_poly.entity_id
_entity_poly.type
_entity_poly.pdbx_seq_one_letter_code
_entity_poly.pdbx_strand_id
1 'polypeptide(L)'
;LKSEQKNFVRQWFRKFRKVDEHPHIASEEIHAFATLLKAPPQAIAGYIRDRVLIAREEPTSETPLSPTSPRPTGGIDAQRTSSEYNLRAANTHLEPDTLDLVEKYVVGSQRRRTQGDGRRSVNEGHFKCTFGCGYRTRRTFDWRRHEETHEPQELWLCHLCRQQHDNGNPFLVNRKDKFLKHARDSHKDFDEEAVLDMSRVNFRSNFDPICPICGEFSNTWDDRCKHITTHYEDEEFQAKQR
;
A
#
# COMPACT_ATOMS: atom_id res chain seq x y z
N LEU A 1 4.98 4.02 -24.52
CA LEU A 1 3.50 3.92 -24.45
C LEU A 1 2.96 4.91 -23.43
N LYS A 2 1.91 5.67 -23.80
CA LYS A 2 1.13 6.53 -22.89
C LYS A 2 0.32 5.67 -21.90
N SER A 3 -0.16 6.27 -20.81
CA SER A 3 -0.89 5.56 -19.75
C SER A 3 -2.12 4.81 -20.26
N GLU A 4 -2.92 5.48 -21.10
CA GLU A 4 -4.13 4.91 -21.72
C GLU A 4 -3.81 3.70 -22.61
N GLN A 5 -2.75 3.79 -23.42
CA GLN A 5 -2.29 2.69 -24.28
C GLN A 5 -1.83 1.49 -23.45
N LYS A 6 -1.14 1.71 -22.32
CA LYS A 6 -0.71 0.64 -21.40
C LYS A 6 -1.92 -0.07 -20.78
N ASN A 7 -2.93 0.68 -20.35
CA ASN A 7 -4.15 0.10 -19.77
C ASN A 7 -4.94 -0.71 -20.79
N PHE A 8 -5.04 -0.24 -22.03
CA PHE A 8 -5.67 -0.99 -23.11
C PHE A 8 -4.97 -2.34 -23.38
N VAL A 9 -3.63 -2.34 -23.49
CA VAL A 9 -2.85 -3.58 -23.69
C VAL A 9 -3.08 -4.58 -22.56
N ARG A 10 -3.13 -4.12 -21.30
CA ARG A 10 -3.41 -4.99 -20.15
C ARG A 10 -4.82 -5.60 -20.20
N GLN A 11 -5.84 -4.79 -20.48
CA GLN A 11 -7.22 -5.26 -20.54
C GLN A 11 -7.42 -6.26 -21.68
N TRP A 12 -6.85 -5.99 -22.86
CA TRP A 12 -6.94 -6.91 -23.98
C TRP A 12 -6.27 -8.25 -23.66
N PHE A 13 -5.05 -8.22 -23.12
CA PHE A 13 -4.33 -9.45 -22.78
C PHE A 13 -5.11 -10.31 -21.78
N ARG A 14 -5.73 -9.69 -20.77
CA ARG A 14 -6.57 -10.39 -19.78
C ARG A 14 -7.86 -10.99 -20.37
N LYS A 15 -8.48 -10.31 -21.34
CA LYS A 15 -9.77 -10.72 -21.90
C LYS A 15 -9.68 -11.76 -23.01
N PHE A 16 -8.63 -11.71 -23.82
CA PHE A 16 -8.56 -12.50 -25.06
C PHE A 16 -7.58 -13.67 -25.00
N ARG A 17 -6.62 -13.67 -24.07
CA ARG A 17 -5.66 -14.77 -23.95
C ARG A 17 -6.14 -15.77 -22.89
N LYS A 18 -6.79 -16.86 -23.33
CA LYS A 18 -6.96 -18.05 -22.50
C LYS A 18 -5.57 -18.65 -22.27
N VAL A 19 -5.28 -19.00 -21.02
CA VAL A 19 -3.92 -19.13 -20.45
C VAL A 19 -3.09 -20.28 -21.06
N ASP A 20 -3.71 -21.20 -21.78
CA ASP A 20 -3.12 -22.53 -21.97
C ASP A 20 -2.55 -22.86 -23.34
N GLU A 21 -2.81 -22.09 -24.41
CA GLU A 21 -2.46 -22.63 -25.74
C GLU A 21 -1.11 -22.17 -26.30
N HIS A 22 -0.65 -20.93 -26.14
CA HIS A 22 0.62 -20.52 -26.77
C HIS A 22 1.34 -19.42 -25.97
N PRO A 23 2.57 -19.64 -25.44
CA PRO A 23 3.34 -18.63 -24.70
C PRO A 23 3.90 -17.51 -25.58
N HIS A 24 3.98 -17.71 -26.90
CA HIS A 24 4.43 -16.72 -27.86
C HIS A 24 3.23 -16.00 -28.50
N ILE A 25 3.27 -14.65 -28.52
CA ILE A 25 2.35 -13.83 -29.30
C ILE A 25 2.88 -13.79 -30.73
N ALA A 26 2.03 -14.04 -31.73
CA ALA A 26 2.45 -13.97 -33.11
C ALA A 26 2.86 -12.53 -33.48
N SER A 27 3.90 -12.37 -34.30
CA SER A 27 4.39 -11.05 -34.73
C SER A 27 3.26 -10.21 -35.35
N GLU A 28 2.35 -10.85 -36.09
CA GLU A 28 1.20 -10.21 -36.73
C GLU A 28 0.23 -9.57 -35.72
N GLU A 29 -0.01 -10.22 -34.58
CA GLU A 29 -0.85 -9.67 -33.51
C GLU A 29 -0.21 -8.42 -32.88
N ILE A 30 1.12 -8.45 -32.66
CA ILE A 30 1.86 -7.29 -32.15
C ILE A 30 1.75 -6.10 -33.12
N HIS A 31 1.84 -6.36 -34.43
CA HIS A 31 1.70 -5.33 -35.46
C HIS A 31 0.27 -4.78 -35.56
N ALA A 32 -0.76 -5.63 -35.43
CA ALA A 32 -2.15 -5.18 -35.35
C ALA A 32 -2.37 -4.27 -34.12
N PHE A 33 -1.81 -4.65 -32.97
CA PHE A 33 -1.83 -3.85 -31.73
C PHE A 33 -1.14 -2.50 -31.88
N ALA A 34 0.04 -2.51 -32.51
CA ALA A 34 0.81 -1.31 -32.82
C ALA A 34 0.01 -0.31 -33.66
N THR A 35 -0.70 -0.83 -34.66
CA THR A 35 -1.54 -0.04 -35.55
C THR A 35 -2.72 0.59 -34.79
N LEU A 36 -3.44 -0.21 -34.00
CA LEU A 36 -4.58 0.27 -33.21
C LEU A 36 -4.17 1.35 -32.21
N LEU A 37 -3.03 1.15 -31.54
CA LEU A 37 -2.54 2.06 -30.51
C LEU A 37 -1.76 3.25 -31.09
N LYS A 38 -1.52 3.29 -32.41
CA LYS A 38 -0.64 4.28 -33.06
C LYS A 38 0.72 4.35 -32.35
N ALA A 39 1.31 3.19 -32.08
CA ALA A 39 2.58 3.07 -31.36
C ALA A 39 3.55 2.12 -32.10
N PRO A 40 4.87 2.26 -31.93
CA PRO A 40 5.83 1.35 -32.54
C PRO A 40 5.66 -0.10 -32.04
N PRO A 41 5.67 -1.12 -32.92
CA PRO A 41 5.53 -2.53 -32.54
C PRO A 41 6.55 -2.97 -31.48
N GLN A 42 7.78 -2.46 -31.55
CA GLN A 42 8.86 -2.79 -30.61
C GLN A 42 8.53 -2.33 -29.18
N ALA A 43 7.87 -1.18 -29.03
CA ALA A 43 7.48 -0.65 -27.73
C ALA A 43 6.37 -1.48 -27.07
N ILE A 44 5.50 -2.10 -27.87
CA ILE A 44 4.45 -3.02 -27.39
C ILE A 44 5.05 -4.38 -27.04
N ALA A 45 5.91 -4.92 -27.91
CA ALA A 45 6.60 -6.19 -27.66
C ALA A 45 7.43 -6.16 -26.36
N GLY A 46 8.20 -5.08 -26.15
CA GLY A 46 8.96 -4.88 -24.92
C GLY A 46 8.06 -4.79 -23.69
N TYR A 47 6.96 -4.03 -23.77
CA TYR A 47 6.02 -3.90 -22.66
C TYR A 47 5.37 -5.22 -22.26
N ILE A 48 4.99 -6.06 -23.24
CA ILE A 48 4.40 -7.38 -22.97
C ILE A 48 5.43 -8.31 -22.32
N ARG A 49 6.66 -8.32 -22.84
CA ARG A 49 7.75 -9.15 -22.29
C ARG A 49 8.07 -8.77 -20.84
N ASP A 50 8.26 -7.49 -20.58
CA ASP A 50 8.73 -6.99 -19.28
C ASP A 50 7.65 -7.00 -18.19
N ARG A 51 6.36 -6.95 -18.55
CA ARG A 51 5.29 -6.76 -17.55
C ARG A 51 4.26 -7.87 -17.49
N VAL A 52 4.11 -8.64 -18.55
CA VAL A 52 3.04 -9.65 -18.64
C VAL A 52 3.60 -11.06 -18.49
N LEU A 53 4.84 -11.31 -18.92
CA LEU A 53 5.51 -12.59 -18.72
C LEU A 53 6.21 -12.70 -17.35
N ILE A 54 6.81 -11.61 -16.83
CA ILE A 54 7.46 -11.60 -15.50
C ILE A 54 6.47 -11.88 -14.35
N ALA A 55 5.17 -11.67 -14.56
CA ALA A 55 4.13 -11.99 -13.57
C ALA A 55 3.82 -13.50 -13.42
N ARG A 56 4.55 -14.40 -14.10
CA ARG A 56 4.28 -15.87 -14.13
C ARG A 56 5.29 -16.75 -13.38
N GLU A 57 6.34 -16.22 -12.76
CA GLU A 57 7.36 -17.06 -12.08
C GLU A 57 7.10 -17.30 -10.57
N GLU A 58 5.85 -17.23 -10.10
CA GLU A 58 5.48 -17.65 -8.74
C GLU A 58 4.91 -19.09 -8.75
N PRO A 59 5.35 -19.99 -7.85
CA PRO A 59 5.02 -21.42 -7.91
C PRO A 59 3.57 -21.71 -7.46
N THR A 60 2.74 -22.16 -8.40
CA THR A 60 1.40 -22.68 -8.15
C THR A 60 1.45 -24.06 -7.48
N SER A 61 1.12 -24.12 -6.20
CA SER A 61 0.65 -25.34 -5.54
C SER A 61 -0.87 -25.27 -5.45
N GLU A 62 -1.57 -25.98 -6.34
CA GLU A 62 -3.03 -26.08 -6.34
C GLU A 62 -3.48 -27.33 -5.57
N THR A 63 -4.45 -27.18 -4.68
CA THR A 63 -5.24 -28.29 -4.11
C THR A 63 -6.73 -28.00 -4.33
N PRO A 64 -7.57 -28.97 -4.71
CA PRO A 64 -8.92 -28.70 -5.23
C PRO A 64 -9.95 -28.45 -4.12
N LEU A 65 -10.81 -27.46 -4.34
CA LEU A 65 -11.97 -27.12 -3.50
C LEU A 65 -13.21 -27.96 -3.88
N SER A 66 -14.09 -28.16 -2.89
CA SER A 66 -15.47 -28.64 -3.02
C SER A 66 -16.47 -27.62 -2.47
N PRO A 67 -17.78 -27.73 -2.79
CA PRO A 67 -18.61 -26.56 -3.10
C PRO A 67 -19.68 -26.17 -2.07
N THR A 68 -19.97 -24.85 -2.05
CA THR A 68 -21.22 -24.09 -1.76
C THR A 68 -22.14 -24.47 -0.58
N SER A 69 -22.45 -23.47 0.29
CA SER A 69 -23.81 -22.88 0.50
C SER A 69 -23.80 -21.70 1.53
N PRO A 70 -24.91 -21.02 1.91
CA PRO A 70 -25.20 -19.64 1.50
C PRO A 70 -25.17 -18.56 2.61
N ARG A 71 -25.20 -17.32 2.12
CA ARG A 71 -25.28 -15.99 2.76
C ARG A 71 -26.13 -15.89 4.05
N PRO A 72 -25.66 -15.06 5.01
CA PRO A 72 -26.54 -14.14 5.74
C PRO A 72 -26.07 -12.67 5.63
N THR A 73 -27.03 -11.81 5.35
CA THR A 73 -27.01 -10.35 5.50
C THR A 73 -27.07 -9.98 6.99
N GLY A 74 -26.06 -9.27 7.50
CA GLY A 74 -26.13 -8.63 8.83
C GLY A 74 -24.78 -8.18 9.37
N GLY A 75 -24.63 -6.88 9.60
CA GLY A 75 -23.62 -6.27 10.48
C GLY A 75 -22.15 -6.53 10.13
N ILE A 76 -21.52 -5.60 9.40
CA ILE A 76 -20.05 -5.56 9.27
C ILE A 76 -19.48 -5.04 10.59
N ASP A 77 -19.48 -5.90 11.60
CA ASP A 77 -18.53 -5.78 12.71
C ASP A 77 -17.17 -6.20 12.16
N ALA A 78 -16.19 -5.29 12.31
CA ALA A 78 -14.83 -5.41 11.81
C ALA A 78 -14.02 -6.47 12.57
N GLN A 79 -14.48 -7.73 12.54
CA GLN A 79 -13.64 -8.88 12.83
C GLN A 79 -12.70 -9.07 11.65
N ARG A 80 -11.61 -8.29 11.69
CA ARG A 80 -10.37 -8.54 10.94
C ARG A 80 -10.08 -10.04 11.01
N THR A 81 -10.19 -10.73 9.89
CA THR A 81 -9.61 -12.06 9.71
C THR A 81 -8.10 -11.90 9.63
N SER A 82 -7.49 -11.47 10.73
CA SER A 82 -6.06 -11.48 10.91
C SER A 82 -5.67 -12.94 11.00
N SER A 83 -5.20 -13.49 9.88
CA SER A 83 -4.04 -14.38 9.91
C SER A 83 -3.12 -13.92 11.05
N GLU A 84 -2.66 -14.86 11.90
CA GLU A 84 -1.94 -14.65 13.16
C GLU A 84 -0.62 -13.87 13.01
N TYR A 85 -0.68 -12.65 12.50
CA TYR A 85 0.47 -11.78 12.43
C TYR A 85 0.80 -11.33 13.84
N ASN A 86 1.89 -11.88 14.36
CA ASN A 86 2.49 -11.46 15.59
C ASN A 86 3.63 -10.48 15.28
N LEU A 87 3.41 -9.19 15.56
CA LEU A 87 4.37 -8.10 15.30
C LEU A 87 5.74 -8.39 15.90
N ARG A 88 5.75 -8.88 17.14
CA ARG A 88 6.98 -9.22 17.87
C ARG A 88 7.71 -10.37 17.18
N ALA A 89 7.00 -11.43 16.80
CA ALA A 89 7.59 -12.58 16.09
C ALA A 89 8.18 -12.19 14.73
N ALA A 90 7.50 -11.32 13.98
CA ALA A 90 7.98 -10.84 12.68
C ALA A 90 9.22 -9.94 12.78
N ASN A 91 9.48 -9.33 13.94
CA ASN A 91 10.53 -8.35 14.15
C ASN A 91 11.55 -8.78 15.23
N THR A 92 11.72 -10.08 15.45
CA THR A 92 12.69 -10.65 16.42
C THR A 92 14.15 -10.34 16.12
N HIS A 93 14.46 -9.88 14.89
CA HIS A 93 15.80 -9.44 14.49
C HIS A 93 16.15 -8.02 14.98
N LEU A 94 15.19 -7.29 15.54
CA LEU A 94 15.45 -5.99 16.16
C LEU A 94 15.95 -6.18 17.60
N GLU A 95 16.81 -5.27 18.06
CA GLU A 95 17.22 -5.21 19.47
C GLU A 95 15.98 -5.14 20.40
N PRO A 96 15.98 -5.83 21.55
CA PRO A 96 14.80 -5.92 22.43
C PRO A 96 14.17 -4.57 22.78
N ASP A 97 14.98 -3.58 23.18
CA ASP A 97 14.49 -2.24 23.52
C ASP A 97 13.88 -1.52 22.31
N THR A 98 14.44 -1.75 21.11
CA THR A 98 13.91 -1.18 19.87
C THR A 98 12.59 -1.85 19.50
N LEU A 99 12.49 -3.17 19.69
CA LEU A 99 11.28 -3.93 19.43
C LEU A 99 10.12 -3.47 20.33
N ASP A 100 10.39 -3.23 21.61
CA ASP A 100 9.40 -2.70 22.57
C ASP A 100 8.87 -1.32 22.16
N LEU A 101 9.77 -0.43 21.72
CA LEU A 101 9.40 0.90 21.22
C LEU A 101 8.56 0.81 19.94
N VAL A 102 8.96 -0.04 19.00
CA VAL A 102 8.23 -0.26 17.74
C VAL A 102 6.85 -0.84 18.00
N GLU A 103 6.75 -1.87 18.84
CA GLU A 103 5.48 -2.51 19.21
C GLU A 103 4.54 -1.48 19.85
N LYS A 104 5.01 -0.72 20.83
CA LYS A 104 4.24 0.34 21.48
C LYS A 104 3.78 1.41 20.48
N TYR A 105 4.65 1.80 19.55
CA TYR A 105 4.33 2.79 18.51
C TYR A 105 3.26 2.29 17.54
N VAL A 106 3.39 1.07 17.03
CA VAL A 106 2.45 0.49 16.06
C VAL A 106 1.10 0.22 16.71
N VAL A 107 1.07 -0.35 17.92
CA VAL A 107 -0.18 -0.51 18.69
C VAL A 107 -0.83 0.84 18.95
N GLY A 108 -0.06 1.88 19.28
CA GLY A 108 -0.56 3.24 19.44
C GLY A 108 -1.14 3.83 18.15
N SER A 109 -0.53 3.52 17.01
CA SER A 109 -0.93 4.00 15.67
C SER A 109 -2.27 3.41 15.20
N GLN A 110 -2.53 2.15 15.55
CA GLN A 110 -3.77 1.44 15.21
C GLN A 110 -4.99 1.87 16.05
N ARG A 111 -4.79 2.60 17.15
CA ARG A 111 -5.90 3.06 17.99
C ARG A 111 -6.77 4.03 17.19
N ARG A 112 -8.08 3.77 17.18
CA ARG A 112 -9.05 4.71 16.61
C ARG A 112 -8.88 6.05 17.31
N ARG A 113 -8.53 7.08 16.54
CA ARG A 113 -8.59 8.45 17.02
C ARG A 113 -10.04 8.81 17.30
N THR A 114 -10.29 9.50 18.41
CA THR A 114 -11.62 10.00 18.75
C THR A 114 -12.15 10.87 17.61
N GLN A 115 -13.38 10.60 17.18
CA GLN A 115 -14.07 11.49 16.25
C GLN A 115 -14.24 12.83 16.96
N GLY A 116 -13.66 13.91 16.40
CA GLY A 116 -13.78 15.25 16.97
C GLY A 116 -12.58 15.78 17.77
N ASP A 117 -11.35 15.32 17.52
CA ASP A 117 -10.09 15.90 18.06
C ASP A 117 -9.90 17.42 17.79
N GLY A 118 -10.88 18.12 17.19
CA GLY A 118 -10.87 19.58 16.95
C GLY A 118 -9.81 20.08 15.97
N ARG A 119 -8.78 19.27 15.69
CA ARG A 119 -7.63 19.60 14.84
C ARG A 119 -7.90 19.51 13.34
N ARG A 120 -9.05 18.98 12.92
CA ARG A 120 -9.42 18.85 11.50
C ARG A 120 -10.56 19.81 11.19
N SER A 121 -10.20 21.00 10.72
CA SER A 121 -11.17 22.03 10.32
C SER A 121 -11.90 21.70 9.02
N VAL A 122 -11.35 20.83 8.16
CA VAL A 122 -11.96 20.43 6.89
C VAL A 122 -11.62 18.96 6.58
N ASN A 123 -12.61 18.06 6.69
CA ASN A 123 -12.53 16.67 6.21
C ASN A 123 -13.40 16.55 4.94
N GLU A 124 -12.93 17.13 3.84
CA GLU A 124 -13.64 17.11 2.56
C GLU A 124 -12.94 16.21 1.54
N GLY A 125 -13.73 15.60 0.66
CA GLY A 125 -13.25 14.82 -0.47
C GLY A 125 -13.79 13.38 -0.49
N HIS A 126 -13.59 12.72 -1.62
CA HIS A 126 -14.14 11.40 -1.90
C HIS A 126 -13.25 10.27 -1.36
N PHE A 127 -11.94 10.51 -1.16
CA PHE A 127 -11.04 9.54 -0.53
C PHE A 127 -11.29 9.48 0.97
N LYS A 128 -11.93 8.39 1.43
CA LYS A 128 -12.29 8.16 2.83
C LYS A 128 -11.25 7.24 3.48
N CYS A 129 -10.91 7.47 4.75
CA CYS A 129 -10.05 6.55 5.49
C CYS A 129 -10.72 5.17 5.65
N THR A 130 -9.97 4.08 5.40
CA THR A 130 -10.52 2.72 5.45
C THR A 130 -10.61 2.15 6.87
N PHE A 131 -9.89 2.75 7.82
CA PHE A 131 -9.93 2.40 9.24
C PHE A 131 -11.09 3.05 10.01
N GLY A 132 -11.97 3.79 9.32
CA GLY A 132 -13.19 4.36 9.91
C GLY A 132 -12.95 5.55 10.85
N CYS A 133 -11.78 6.22 10.77
CA CYS A 133 -11.48 7.38 11.63
C CYS A 133 -12.15 8.69 11.20
N GLY A 134 -12.94 8.68 10.12
CA GLY A 134 -13.65 9.84 9.59
C GLY A 134 -12.80 10.81 8.76
N TYR A 135 -11.50 10.57 8.59
CA TYR A 135 -10.67 11.40 7.70
C TYR A 135 -11.12 11.27 6.25
N ARG A 136 -11.10 12.41 5.55
CA ARG A 136 -11.37 12.53 4.13
C ARG A 136 -10.42 13.52 3.48
N THR A 137 -10.08 13.28 2.23
CA THR A 137 -9.27 14.21 1.42
C THR A 137 -9.66 14.13 -0.05
N ARG A 138 -9.28 15.16 -0.82
CA ARG A 138 -9.45 15.21 -2.29
C ARG A 138 -8.27 14.62 -3.05
N ARG A 139 -7.16 14.30 -2.37
CA ARG A 139 -5.90 13.84 -3.01
C ARG A 139 -5.55 12.43 -2.57
N THR A 140 -5.29 11.56 -3.55
CA THR A 140 -4.83 10.17 -3.33
C THR A 140 -3.57 10.10 -2.47
N PHE A 141 -2.62 11.00 -2.70
CA PHE A 141 -1.36 11.08 -1.94
C PHE A 141 -1.59 11.30 -0.44
N ASP A 142 -2.46 12.27 -0.09
CA ASP A 142 -2.77 12.57 1.30
C ASP A 142 -3.56 11.44 1.97
N TRP A 143 -4.41 10.76 1.20
CA TRP A 143 -5.15 9.59 1.67
C TRP A 143 -4.20 8.44 2.00
N ARG A 144 -3.32 8.06 1.07
CA ARG A 144 -2.32 7.00 1.29
C ARG A 144 -1.43 7.31 2.49
N ARG A 145 -0.88 8.53 2.54
CA ARG A 145 -0.09 9.03 3.68
C ARG A 145 -0.85 8.94 5.00
N HIS A 146 -2.18 9.10 4.99
CA HIS A 146 -3.02 8.95 6.16
C HIS A 146 -3.25 7.47 6.53
N GLU A 147 -3.49 6.60 5.57
CA GLU A 147 -3.61 5.15 5.81
C GLU A 147 -2.33 4.59 6.44
N GLU A 148 -1.15 5.05 5.99
CA GLU A 148 0.15 4.73 6.59
C GLU A 148 0.26 5.16 8.07
N THR A 149 -0.59 6.08 8.57
CA THR A 149 -0.64 6.41 10.00
C THR A 149 -1.37 5.38 10.86
N HIS A 150 -2.19 4.53 10.26
CA HIS A 150 -2.84 3.39 10.94
C HIS A 150 -2.01 2.12 10.79
N GLU A 151 -1.41 1.93 9.61
CA GLU A 151 -0.54 0.79 9.29
C GLU A 151 0.81 1.30 8.75
N PRO A 152 1.75 1.65 9.65
CA PRO A 152 3.09 2.09 9.27
C PRO A 152 3.78 1.07 8.37
N GLN A 153 4.35 1.55 7.25
CA GLN A 153 5.16 0.72 6.36
C GLN A 153 6.66 0.89 6.61
N GLU A 154 7.06 2.04 7.15
CA GLU A 154 8.44 2.37 7.49
C GLU A 154 8.48 3.08 8.84
N LEU A 155 9.60 2.93 9.56
CA LEU A 155 9.84 3.58 10.84
C LEU A 155 11.25 4.13 10.90
N TRP A 156 11.39 5.30 11.53
CA TRP A 156 12.67 5.94 11.83
C TRP A 156 12.78 6.19 13.32
N LEU A 157 13.79 5.58 13.95
CA LEU A 157 14.16 5.76 15.35
C LEU A 157 15.43 6.59 15.39
N CYS A 158 15.35 7.84 15.87
CA CYS A 158 16.47 8.77 15.82
C CYS A 158 17.69 8.21 16.56
N HIS A 159 18.76 7.95 15.80
CA HIS A 159 20.00 7.38 16.30
C HIS A 159 20.65 8.29 17.35
N LEU A 160 20.64 9.60 17.12
CA LEU A 160 21.23 10.59 18.03
C LEU A 160 20.43 10.70 19.33
N CYS A 161 19.09 10.72 19.27
CA CYS A 161 18.27 10.69 20.50
C CYS A 161 18.48 9.40 21.29
N ARG A 162 18.65 8.25 20.61
CA ARG A 162 18.88 6.97 21.28
C ARG A 162 20.20 6.94 22.04
N GLN A 163 21.23 7.63 21.56
CA GLN A 163 22.53 7.73 22.23
C GLN A 163 22.53 8.70 23.42
N GLN A 164 21.65 9.71 23.40
CA GLN A 164 21.50 10.66 24.48
C GLN A 164 20.67 10.04 25.61
N HIS A 165 21.35 9.37 26.55
CA HIS A 165 20.74 8.70 27.71
C HIS A 165 19.86 9.61 28.60
N ASP A 166 20.00 10.93 28.48
CA ASP A 166 19.27 11.91 29.30
C ASP A 166 17.81 12.07 28.87
N ASN A 167 17.46 11.74 27.63
CA ASN A 167 16.09 11.81 27.11
C ASN A 167 15.51 10.39 27.00
N GLY A 168 14.92 9.91 28.10
CA GLY A 168 14.39 8.54 28.23
C GLY A 168 13.29 8.10 27.24
N ASN A 169 12.99 8.88 26.19
CA ASN A 169 12.16 8.47 25.07
C ASN A 169 12.80 8.93 23.75
N PRO A 170 13.48 8.04 23.01
CA PRO A 170 14.04 8.38 21.71
C PRO A 170 12.92 8.72 20.71
N PHE A 171 13.20 9.61 19.77
CA PHE A 171 12.23 10.06 18.78
C PHE A 171 11.97 8.95 17.74
N LEU A 172 10.75 8.42 17.70
CA LEU A 172 10.29 7.39 16.76
C LEU A 172 9.10 7.91 15.94
N VAL A 173 9.16 7.78 14.61
CA VAL A 173 8.09 8.22 13.72
C VAL A 173 8.01 7.37 12.45
N ASN A 174 6.84 7.29 11.81
CA ASN A 174 6.61 6.61 10.53
C ASN A 174 6.56 7.57 9.32
N ARG A 175 7.05 8.81 9.47
CA ARG A 175 6.94 9.84 8.43
C ARG A 175 8.26 10.56 8.22
N LYS A 176 8.85 10.39 7.03
CA LYS A 176 10.15 10.99 6.65
C LYS A 176 10.21 12.51 6.87
N ASP A 177 9.19 13.27 6.47
CA ASP A 177 9.14 14.74 6.69
C ASP A 177 9.16 15.14 8.17
N LYS A 178 8.52 14.35 9.04
CA LYS A 178 8.51 14.59 10.50
C LYS A 178 9.86 14.24 11.11
N PHE A 179 10.50 13.19 10.61
CA PHE A 179 11.85 12.84 11.01
C PHE A 179 12.86 13.92 10.60
N LEU A 180 12.88 14.32 9.33
CA LEU A 180 13.81 15.35 8.84
C LEU A 180 13.64 16.67 9.60
N LYS A 181 12.39 17.08 9.86
CA LYS A 181 12.12 18.24 10.70
C LYS A 181 12.72 18.07 12.11
N HIS A 182 12.51 16.92 12.75
CA HIS A 182 13.07 16.64 14.06
C HIS A 182 14.61 16.70 14.06
N ALA A 183 15.26 16.09 13.08
CA ALA A 183 16.71 16.10 12.93
C ALA A 183 17.23 17.55 12.81
N ARG A 184 16.62 18.36 11.94
CA ARG A 184 16.97 19.78 11.78
C ARG A 184 16.79 20.60 13.05
N ASP A 185 15.67 20.39 13.75
CA ASP A 185 15.31 21.20 14.92
C ASP A 185 16.13 20.81 16.17
N SER A 186 16.42 19.51 16.34
CA SER A 186 17.00 18.92 17.56
C SER A 186 18.49 18.59 17.45
N HIS A 187 19.01 18.43 16.22
CA HIS A 187 20.38 17.99 15.93
C HIS A 187 21.03 18.90 14.88
N LYS A 188 21.09 20.20 15.19
CA LYS A 188 21.52 21.27 14.26
C LYS A 188 22.93 21.11 13.68
N ASP A 189 23.80 20.37 14.36
CA ASP A 189 25.19 20.15 13.95
C ASP A 189 25.37 18.96 13.00
N PHE A 190 24.29 18.25 12.67
CA PHE A 190 24.31 17.04 11.85
C PHE A 190 23.52 17.23 10.56
N ASP A 191 23.99 16.57 9.49
CA ASP A 191 23.23 16.47 8.25
C ASP A 191 21.97 15.62 8.45
N GLU A 192 20.82 16.20 8.14
CA GLU A 192 19.50 15.62 8.40
C GLU A 192 19.20 14.35 7.58
N GLU A 193 19.71 14.24 6.35
CA GLU A 193 19.55 13.03 5.52
C GLU A 193 20.50 11.91 6.00
N ALA A 194 21.74 12.24 6.39
CA ALA A 194 22.64 11.27 7.02
C ALA A 194 22.03 10.70 8.32
N VAL A 195 21.43 11.55 9.15
CA VAL A 195 20.75 11.10 10.38
C VAL A 195 19.53 10.24 10.05
N LEU A 196 18.75 10.58 9.02
CA LEU A 196 17.62 9.77 8.54
C LEU A 196 18.06 8.36 8.14
N ASP A 197 19.13 8.25 7.34
CA ASP A 197 19.65 6.96 6.86
C ASP A 197 20.15 6.08 8.01
N MET A 198 20.88 6.67 8.97
CA MET A 198 21.32 5.95 10.19
C MET A 198 20.16 5.55 11.12
N SER A 199 19.02 6.23 11.02
CA SER A 199 17.87 6.07 11.90
C SER A 199 16.78 5.15 11.35
N ARG A 200 16.94 4.64 10.11
CA ARG A 200 15.97 3.75 9.50
C ARG A 200 15.93 2.41 10.25
N VAL A 201 14.76 2.05 10.75
CA VAL A 201 14.55 0.75 11.40
C VAL A 201 14.26 -0.29 10.31
N ASN A 202 14.92 -1.44 10.38
CA ASN A 202 14.60 -2.60 9.51
C ASN A 202 13.28 -3.25 9.95
N PHE A 203 12.21 -2.48 9.96
CA PHE A 203 10.89 -2.89 10.42
C PHE A 203 10.19 -3.71 9.33
N ARG A 204 9.75 -4.93 9.68
CA ARG A 204 8.88 -5.75 8.84
C ARG A 204 7.43 -5.41 9.16
N SER A 205 6.88 -4.51 8.33
CA SER A 205 5.48 -4.10 8.44
C SER A 205 4.53 -5.26 8.15
N ASN A 206 3.30 -5.09 8.62
CA ASN A 206 2.16 -5.86 8.17
C ASN A 206 1.03 -4.90 7.82
N PHE A 207 0.15 -5.36 6.94
CA PHE A 207 -1.03 -4.64 6.55
C PHE A 207 -2.17 -5.63 6.34
N ASP A 208 -3.41 -5.15 6.38
CA ASP A 208 -4.56 -5.99 6.02
C ASP A 208 -4.64 -6.14 4.50
N PRO A 209 -4.35 -7.31 3.91
CA PRO A 209 -4.30 -7.45 2.45
C PRO A 209 -5.69 -7.42 1.81
N ILE A 210 -6.77 -7.52 2.59
CA ILE A 210 -8.13 -7.57 2.09
C ILE A 210 -8.66 -6.15 1.90
N CYS A 211 -9.20 -5.87 0.71
CA CYS A 211 -9.90 -4.63 0.45
C CYS A 211 -11.19 -4.55 1.29
N PRO A 212 -11.39 -3.51 2.11
CA PRO A 212 -12.58 -3.41 2.95
C PRO A 212 -13.85 -3.04 2.18
N ILE A 213 -13.75 -2.71 0.88
CA ILE A 213 -14.88 -2.33 0.03
C ILE A 213 -15.43 -3.54 -0.73
N CYS A 214 -14.55 -4.35 -1.34
CA CYS A 214 -14.97 -5.47 -2.20
C CYS A 214 -14.40 -6.85 -1.79
N GLY A 215 -13.51 -6.92 -0.80
CA GLY A 215 -12.89 -8.16 -0.35
C GLY A 215 -11.74 -8.70 -1.21
N GLU A 216 -11.29 -7.97 -2.24
CA GLU A 216 -10.15 -8.39 -3.07
C GLU A 216 -8.85 -8.43 -2.27
N PHE A 217 -8.05 -9.49 -2.48
CA PHE A 217 -6.76 -9.68 -1.82
C PHE A 217 -5.63 -8.96 -2.57
N SER A 218 -4.73 -8.32 -1.83
CA SER A 218 -3.57 -7.61 -2.35
C SER A 218 -2.26 -8.18 -1.78
N ASN A 219 -1.28 -8.44 -2.65
CA ASN A 219 0.02 -8.99 -2.24
C ASN A 219 0.92 -7.96 -1.56
N THR A 220 0.75 -6.68 -1.89
CA THR A 220 1.56 -5.58 -1.35
C THR A 220 0.68 -4.44 -0.88
N TRP A 221 1.19 -3.64 0.07
CA TRP A 221 0.55 -2.41 0.52
C TRP A 221 0.25 -1.46 -0.64
N ASP A 222 1.19 -1.38 -1.59
CA ASP A 222 1.07 -0.56 -2.79
C ASP A 222 -0.09 -1.01 -3.68
N ASP A 223 -0.25 -2.32 -3.87
CA ASP A 223 -1.34 -2.88 -4.68
C ASP A 223 -2.67 -2.65 -3.99
N ARG A 224 -2.73 -2.85 -2.67
CA ARG A 224 -3.91 -2.54 -1.86
C ARG A 224 -4.32 -1.08 -2.01
N CYS A 225 -3.37 -0.16 -1.86
CA CYS A 225 -3.65 1.27 -1.97
C CYS A 225 -4.18 1.63 -3.36
N LYS A 226 -3.54 1.14 -4.42
CA LYS A 226 -3.98 1.37 -5.82
C LYS A 226 -5.36 0.80 -6.09
N HIS A 227 -5.63 -0.40 -5.58
CA HIS A 227 -6.92 -1.06 -5.70
C HIS A 227 -8.01 -0.21 -5.03
N ILE A 228 -7.80 0.21 -3.77
CA ILE A 228 -8.78 1.02 -3.04
C ILE A 228 -9.01 2.38 -3.69
N THR A 229 -7.97 3.04 -4.23
CA THR A 229 -8.15 4.31 -4.94
C THR A 229 -9.05 4.18 -6.17
N THR A 230 -9.01 3.03 -6.86
CA THR A 230 -9.90 2.77 -8.01
C THR A 230 -11.37 2.84 -7.61
N HIS A 231 -11.75 2.28 -6.45
CA HIS A 231 -13.14 2.37 -5.96
C HIS A 231 -13.60 3.82 -5.77
N TYR A 232 -12.73 4.66 -5.20
CA TYR A 232 -13.08 6.05 -4.95
C TYR A 232 -13.15 6.89 -6.24
N GLU A 233 -12.30 6.61 -7.21
CA GLU A 233 -12.34 7.24 -8.54
C GLU A 233 -13.61 6.84 -9.31
N ASP A 234 -13.99 5.56 -9.26
CA ASP A 234 -15.22 5.05 -9.88
C ASP A 234 -16.48 5.63 -9.22
N GLU A 235 -16.52 5.71 -7.88
CA GLU A 235 -17.60 6.38 -7.13
C GLU A 235 -17.74 7.85 -7.56
N GLU A 236 -16.62 8.57 -7.68
CA GLU A 236 -16.61 9.99 -8.07
C GLU A 236 -17.09 10.17 -9.52
N PHE A 237 -16.67 9.29 -10.43
CA PHE A 237 -17.09 9.31 -11.83
C PHE A 237 -18.60 9.09 -11.97
N GLN A 238 -19.15 8.10 -11.25
CA GLN A 238 -20.60 7.83 -11.26
C GLN A 238 -21.40 8.99 -10.66
N ALA A 239 -20.88 9.64 -9.61
CA ALA A 239 -21.55 10.79 -8.98
C ALA A 239 -21.63 12.01 -9.92
N LYS A 240 -20.65 12.19 -10.82
CA LYS A 240 -20.62 13.29 -11.81
C LYS A 240 -21.56 13.07 -13.00
N GLN A 241 -22.04 11.84 -13.21
CA GLN A 241 -22.95 11.49 -14.32
C GLN A 241 -24.43 11.60 -13.96
N ARG A 242 -24.75 11.79 -12.67
CA ARG A 242 -26.11 11.96 -12.16
C ARG A 242 -26.44 13.45 -12.04
#